data_AF-A0A923WJW2-F1
#
_entry.id   AF-A0A923WJW2-F1
#
_cell.length_a   1.000
_cell.length_b   1.000
_cell.length_c   1.000
_cell.angle_alpha   90.00
_cell.angle_beta   90.00
_cell.angle_gamma   90.00
#
_symmetry.space_group_name_H-M   'P 1'
#
loop_
_entity.id
_entity.type
_entity.pdbx_description
1 polymer ?
#
loop_
_entity_poly.entity_id
_entity_poly.type
_entity_poly.pdbx_seq_one_letter_code
_entity_poly.pdbx_strand_id
1 'polypeptide(L)'
;GIISELGRSFHIETVIKNNNIGFNKENGISCTIYSTNDLGIIKIIQNNIGGDGTASFKNGKYGIKTFGSSVITENNIFDNDSGGVYVSGKKNILSKNLFNGSPRAIYFSNDTANLNKQGAVFTGKIPTPTSLTFSGIGITNDVVEFFVSSSIPQTALKYVGSVVVQNGSWKFVIPKGIYYDPAIENIYVNTATDNVGGTSMLSNNSNNLHLLLPKVNLCYGDSVQADALIDNAAYTWKKDGVVVSTIKNPYFKAAGNYTLEVIDAFSNSIRDTMEIVFPLHPLKADFLMASVAGVEDKTVAVDISFAKPDSVSWNWGSAVALWDQDKYLITFPSVGIYTIKLLSYLGYCSSSTQHDITIKPGSMGSPDGIVYPYTIKNVTGAPNPVAEVLSIKADLANEDVITLYVYSTQGTLIFTYTTPEKKYAHSYELDMTGYGSGEYLIRVSSGQDERLLRIIKL
;
A
#
# COMPACT_ATOMS: atom_id res chain seq x y z
N GLY A 1 -42.32 -23.19 27.35
CA GLY A 1 -41.91 -21.79 27.59
C GLY A 1 -42.04 -21.46 29.07
N ILE A 2 -41.12 -20.64 29.62
CA ILE A 2 -41.27 -20.05 30.96
C ILE A 2 -41.99 -18.71 30.76
N ILE A 3 -43.19 -18.59 31.32
CA ILE A 3 -43.99 -17.35 31.28
C ILE A 3 -43.96 -16.75 32.68
N SER A 4 -43.37 -15.56 32.83
CA SER A 4 -43.50 -14.77 34.06
C SER A 4 -44.52 -13.67 33.83
N GLU A 5 -45.76 -13.88 34.28
CA GLU A 5 -46.77 -12.83 34.38
C GLU A 5 -46.79 -12.32 35.82
N LEU A 6 -46.39 -11.07 36.04
CA LEU A 6 -46.48 -10.42 37.35
C LEU A 6 -47.31 -9.14 37.23
N GLY A 7 -48.56 -9.23 37.68
CA GLY A 7 -49.47 -8.10 37.78
C GLY A 7 -49.36 -7.40 39.15
N ARG A 8 -49.06 -6.09 39.08
CA ARG A 8 -49.18 -5.03 40.10
C ARG A 8 -48.16 -4.99 41.27
N SER A 9 -47.38 -3.91 41.26
CA SER A 9 -46.85 -3.12 42.39
C SER A 9 -45.88 -3.78 43.38
N PHE A 10 -45.00 -4.65 42.94
CA PHE A 10 -43.78 -4.99 43.70
C PHE A 10 -42.56 -4.91 42.78
N HIS A 11 -41.48 -4.29 43.26
CA HIS A 11 -40.19 -4.26 42.57
C HIS A 11 -39.55 -5.65 42.68
N ILE A 12 -40.07 -6.59 41.89
CA ILE A 12 -39.63 -7.99 41.89
C ILE A 12 -38.51 -8.14 40.86
N GLU A 13 -37.33 -8.51 41.34
CA GLU A 13 -36.26 -9.03 40.49
C GLU A 13 -36.59 -10.49 40.16
N THR A 14 -36.61 -10.84 38.87
CA THR A 14 -36.78 -12.23 38.42
C THR A 14 -35.49 -12.72 37.79
N VAL A 15 -34.98 -13.87 38.22
CA VAL A 15 -33.72 -14.44 37.72
C VAL A 15 -33.99 -15.81 37.08
N ILE A 16 -33.63 -15.95 35.80
CA ILE A 16 -33.63 -17.20 35.05
C ILE A 16 -32.16 -17.54 34.75
N LYS A 17 -31.63 -18.58 35.39
CA LYS A 17 -30.20 -18.90 35.29
C LYS A 17 -29.92 -20.40 35.17
N ASN A 18 -28.92 -20.77 34.35
CA ASN A 18 -28.40 -22.14 34.20
C ASN A 18 -29.43 -23.17 33.71
N ASN A 19 -30.31 -22.77 32.79
CA ASN A 19 -31.32 -23.66 32.23
C ASN A 19 -31.01 -24.05 30.78
N ASN A 20 -31.58 -25.16 30.33
CA ASN A 20 -31.74 -25.48 28.92
C ASN A 20 -33.21 -25.31 28.54
N ILE A 21 -33.52 -24.35 27.66
CA ILE A 21 -34.87 -23.90 27.35
C ILE A 21 -35.02 -23.92 25.82
N GLY A 22 -35.73 -24.90 25.28
CA GLY A 22 -35.82 -25.10 23.82
C GLY A 22 -37.12 -25.74 23.35
N PHE A 23 -37.21 -25.97 22.04
CA PHE A 23 -38.24 -26.75 21.36
C PHE A 23 -39.69 -26.25 21.54
N ASN A 24 -39.99 -24.99 21.23
CA ASN A 24 -41.36 -24.44 21.31
C ASN A 24 -41.99 -24.16 19.92
N LYS A 25 -41.81 -25.06 18.94
CA LYS A 25 -42.30 -24.85 17.56
C LYS A 25 -43.81 -25.06 17.40
N GLU A 26 -44.41 -26.01 18.13
CA GLU A 26 -45.79 -26.46 17.84
C GLU A 26 -46.91 -25.56 18.41
N ASN A 27 -46.64 -24.68 19.38
CA ASN A 27 -47.71 -23.92 20.07
C ASN A 27 -47.59 -22.39 20.00
N GLY A 28 -47.04 -21.83 18.91
CA GLY A 28 -47.24 -20.40 18.58
C GLY A 28 -46.72 -19.38 19.61
N ILE A 29 -45.84 -19.78 20.52
CA ILE A 29 -45.26 -18.84 21.49
C ILE A 29 -44.27 -17.96 20.72
N SER A 30 -44.53 -16.66 20.66
CA SER A 30 -43.69 -15.71 19.93
C SER A 30 -42.22 -15.68 20.41
N CYS A 31 -41.90 -16.33 21.53
CA CYS A 31 -40.54 -16.52 22.01
C CYS A 31 -40.39 -17.59 23.11
N THR A 32 -39.15 -17.99 23.41
CA THR A 32 -38.85 -19.02 24.44
C THR A 32 -38.91 -18.49 25.87
N ILE A 33 -38.46 -17.24 26.09
CA ILE A 33 -38.65 -16.49 27.34
C ILE A 33 -39.43 -15.21 27.03
N TYR A 34 -40.56 -14.99 27.71
CA TYR A 34 -41.42 -13.81 27.54
C TYR A 34 -41.59 -13.08 28.87
N SER A 35 -41.32 -11.77 28.90
CA SER A 35 -41.52 -10.94 30.09
C SER A 35 -42.26 -9.66 29.77
N THR A 36 -43.42 -9.44 30.39
CA THR A 36 -44.26 -8.23 30.30
C THR A 36 -43.99 -7.23 31.42
N ASN A 37 -42.99 -7.48 32.28
CA ASN A 37 -42.79 -6.68 33.48
C ASN A 37 -42.14 -5.33 33.14
N ASP A 38 -42.94 -4.28 33.05
CA ASP A 38 -42.45 -2.91 32.84
C ASP A 38 -41.91 -2.24 34.12
N LEU A 39 -42.09 -2.86 35.30
CA LEU A 39 -41.85 -2.25 36.62
C LEU A 39 -40.68 -2.90 37.41
N GLY A 40 -40.04 -3.93 36.87
CA GLY A 40 -38.90 -4.64 37.48
C GLY A 40 -37.80 -5.01 36.47
N ILE A 41 -36.71 -5.60 36.97
CA ILE A 41 -35.60 -6.08 36.13
C ILE A 41 -35.68 -7.60 36.03
N ILE A 42 -35.69 -8.13 34.80
CA ILE A 42 -35.49 -9.56 34.55
C ILE A 42 -34.03 -9.85 34.24
N LYS A 43 -33.42 -10.81 34.95
CA LYS A 43 -32.07 -11.28 34.69
C LYS A 43 -32.12 -12.67 34.05
N ILE A 44 -31.53 -12.82 32.87
CA ILE A 44 -31.45 -14.06 32.11
C ILE A 44 -29.97 -14.37 31.92
N ILE A 45 -29.45 -15.36 32.62
CA ILE A 45 -28.00 -15.57 32.80
C ILE A 45 -27.62 -17.02 32.48
N GLN A 46 -26.60 -17.25 31.64
CA GLN A 46 -26.00 -18.60 31.48
C GLN A 46 -27.01 -19.69 31.08
N ASN A 47 -28.00 -19.36 30.26
CA ASN A 47 -28.97 -20.33 29.75
C ASN A 47 -28.62 -20.76 28.32
N ASN A 48 -28.98 -21.98 27.96
CA ASN A 48 -29.08 -22.44 26.58
C ASN A 48 -30.53 -22.25 26.14
N ILE A 49 -30.77 -21.39 25.14
CA ILE A 49 -32.09 -20.95 24.72
C ILE A 49 -32.22 -21.13 23.21
N GLY A 50 -32.91 -22.16 22.75
CA GLY A 50 -32.83 -22.43 21.32
C GLY A 50 -33.25 -23.80 20.86
N GLY A 51 -33.03 -24.03 19.57
CA GLY A 51 -32.81 -25.37 19.03
C GLY A 51 -31.50 -25.97 19.50
N ASP A 52 -31.26 -27.20 19.08
CA ASP A 52 -30.03 -27.96 19.35
C ASP A 52 -28.91 -27.71 18.31
N GLY A 53 -29.03 -26.67 17.48
CA GLY A 53 -28.11 -26.41 16.37
C GLY A 53 -28.50 -27.12 15.06
N THR A 54 -29.57 -27.93 15.06
CA THR A 54 -30.07 -28.58 13.85
C THR A 54 -31.29 -27.84 13.28
N ALA A 55 -31.35 -27.73 11.95
CA ALA A 55 -32.44 -27.02 11.26
C ALA A 55 -33.85 -27.56 11.54
N SER A 56 -33.94 -28.78 12.08
CA SER A 56 -35.18 -29.47 12.42
C SER A 56 -35.86 -28.91 13.68
N PHE A 57 -35.13 -28.22 14.56
CA PHE A 57 -35.60 -27.84 15.89
C PHE A 57 -35.53 -26.33 16.16
N LYS A 58 -36.14 -25.52 15.29
CA LYS A 58 -36.22 -24.07 15.49
C LYS A 58 -37.21 -23.67 16.57
N ASN A 59 -36.89 -22.63 17.32
CA ASN A 59 -37.84 -21.93 18.19
C ASN A 59 -38.69 -20.93 17.38
N GLY A 60 -39.75 -20.42 18.01
CA GLY A 60 -40.61 -19.38 17.44
C GLY A 60 -39.88 -18.06 17.12
N LYS A 61 -40.61 -16.94 17.09
CA LYS A 61 -40.11 -15.68 16.53
C LYS A 61 -38.79 -15.19 17.17
N TYR A 62 -38.67 -15.22 18.51
CA TYR A 62 -37.44 -14.84 19.21
C TYR A 62 -36.99 -15.84 20.29
N GLY A 63 -35.70 -15.92 20.61
CA GLY A 63 -35.25 -16.69 21.78
C GLY A 63 -35.70 -16.05 23.10
N ILE A 64 -35.49 -14.74 23.23
CA ILE A 64 -35.88 -13.93 24.37
C ILE A 64 -36.71 -12.75 23.89
N LYS A 65 -37.82 -12.45 24.57
CA LYS A 65 -38.60 -11.24 24.36
C LYS A 65 -38.92 -10.58 25.70
N THR A 66 -38.45 -9.36 25.92
CA THR A 66 -38.72 -8.61 27.15
C THR A 66 -39.29 -7.23 26.84
N PHE A 67 -40.25 -6.78 27.66
CA PHE A 67 -40.87 -5.46 27.49
C PHE A 67 -40.32 -4.38 28.44
N GLY A 68 -39.87 -4.79 29.64
CA GLY A 68 -39.20 -3.91 30.60
C GLY A 68 -37.68 -3.97 30.56
N SER A 69 -37.05 -3.52 31.66
CA SER A 69 -35.59 -3.51 31.80
C SER A 69 -35.07 -4.94 32.01
N SER A 70 -33.93 -5.27 31.38
CA SER A 70 -33.40 -6.63 31.43
C SER A 70 -31.88 -6.68 31.52
N VAL A 71 -31.37 -7.75 32.12
CA VAL A 71 -29.95 -8.12 32.09
C VAL A 71 -29.85 -9.50 31.49
N ILE A 72 -29.42 -9.57 30.24
CA ILE A 72 -29.31 -10.80 29.46
C ILE A 72 -27.81 -11.02 29.28
N THR A 73 -27.23 -12.00 29.96
CA THR A 73 -25.78 -12.21 29.91
C THR A 73 -25.35 -13.66 29.84
N GLU A 74 -24.30 -13.93 29.06
CA GLU A 74 -23.68 -15.26 28.94
C GLU A 74 -24.65 -16.37 28.50
N ASN A 75 -25.71 -16.04 27.75
CA ASN A 75 -26.63 -17.05 27.22
C ASN A 75 -26.19 -17.53 25.83
N ASN A 76 -26.51 -18.78 25.53
CA ASN A 76 -26.35 -19.40 24.22
C ASN A 76 -27.71 -19.43 23.53
N ILE A 77 -27.90 -18.64 22.47
CA ILE A 77 -29.19 -18.38 21.85
C ILE A 77 -29.18 -18.86 20.40
N PHE A 78 -29.93 -19.93 20.10
CA PHE A 78 -29.79 -20.67 18.84
C PHE A 78 -31.11 -20.86 18.08
N ASP A 79 -31.03 -20.84 16.76
CA ASP A 79 -32.08 -21.31 15.83
C ASP A 79 -33.47 -20.71 16.07
N ASN A 80 -33.59 -19.38 16.07
CA ASN A 80 -34.86 -18.67 16.22
C ASN A 80 -35.29 -18.06 14.88
N ASP A 81 -36.59 -18.09 14.58
CA ASP A 81 -37.10 -17.77 13.24
C ASP A 81 -36.94 -16.30 12.82
N SER A 82 -37.01 -15.34 13.76
CA SER A 82 -36.85 -13.90 13.45
C SER A 82 -35.73 -13.21 14.22
N GLY A 83 -35.29 -13.74 15.36
CA GLY A 83 -34.09 -13.24 16.02
C GLY A 83 -33.75 -13.84 17.38
N GLY A 84 -32.58 -13.52 17.92
CA GLY A 84 -32.15 -14.03 19.22
C GLY A 84 -32.89 -13.36 20.38
N VAL A 85 -32.76 -12.04 20.49
CA VAL A 85 -33.33 -11.23 21.56
C VAL A 85 -34.16 -10.10 20.97
N TYR A 86 -35.38 -9.93 21.49
CA TYR A 86 -36.21 -8.75 21.30
C TYR A 86 -36.33 -8.02 22.64
N VAL A 87 -36.04 -6.73 22.68
CA VAL A 87 -36.30 -5.91 23.87
C VAL A 87 -37.01 -4.60 23.50
N SER A 88 -37.94 -4.16 24.34
CA SER A 88 -38.61 -2.85 24.19
C SER A 88 -38.35 -1.86 25.34
N GLY A 89 -37.78 -2.32 26.46
CA GLY A 89 -37.56 -1.50 27.65
C GLY A 89 -36.38 -0.52 27.53
N LYS A 90 -36.31 0.48 28.40
CA LYS A 90 -35.31 1.57 28.30
C LYS A 90 -33.91 1.24 28.83
N LYS A 91 -33.74 0.17 29.60
CA LYS A 91 -32.47 -0.22 30.24
C LYS A 91 -32.23 -1.73 30.11
N ASN A 92 -31.64 -2.14 28.99
CA ASN A 92 -31.30 -3.54 28.74
C ASN A 92 -29.79 -3.69 28.58
N ILE A 93 -29.22 -4.49 29.47
CA ILE A 93 -27.82 -4.91 29.42
C ILE A 93 -27.76 -6.24 28.70
N LEU A 94 -27.07 -6.28 27.56
CA LEU A 94 -26.80 -7.50 26.81
C LEU A 94 -25.29 -7.70 26.78
N SER A 95 -24.78 -8.73 27.46
CA SER A 95 -23.33 -8.95 27.55
C SER A 95 -22.97 -10.41 27.29
N LYS A 96 -21.94 -10.66 26.48
CA LYS A 96 -21.40 -12.01 26.23
C LYS A 96 -22.41 -13.09 25.80
N ASN A 97 -23.54 -12.71 25.19
CA ASN A 97 -24.49 -13.68 24.66
C ASN A 97 -24.03 -14.16 23.29
N LEU A 98 -24.15 -15.47 23.07
CA LEU A 98 -23.82 -16.09 21.80
C LEU A 98 -25.10 -16.30 20.99
N PHE A 99 -25.04 -15.98 19.70
CA PHE A 99 -26.15 -16.05 18.76
C PHE A 99 -25.74 -16.83 17.53
N ASN A 100 -26.39 -17.97 17.29
CA ASN A 100 -26.19 -18.79 16.10
C ASN A 100 -27.54 -19.12 15.44
N GLY A 101 -27.55 -19.29 14.12
CA GLY A 101 -28.74 -19.75 13.38
C GLY A 101 -29.96 -18.83 13.40
N SER A 102 -29.83 -17.59 13.88
CA SER A 102 -30.91 -16.59 13.92
C SER A 102 -30.63 -15.46 12.91
N PRO A 103 -31.62 -14.98 12.14
CA PRO A 103 -31.39 -13.96 11.11
C PRO A 103 -31.06 -12.56 11.67
N ARG A 104 -31.37 -12.32 12.96
CA ARG A 104 -31.00 -11.11 13.71
C ARG A 104 -30.70 -11.45 15.18
N ALA A 105 -29.48 -11.28 15.67
CA ALA A 105 -29.16 -11.57 17.07
C ALA A 105 -29.93 -10.70 18.07
N ILE A 106 -29.92 -9.38 17.90
CA ILE A 106 -30.49 -8.41 18.84
C ILE A 106 -31.42 -7.48 18.07
N TYR A 107 -32.65 -7.36 18.54
CA TYR A 107 -33.68 -6.49 17.97
C TYR A 107 -34.27 -5.59 19.05
N PHE A 108 -34.30 -4.30 18.79
CA PHE A 108 -34.98 -3.31 19.62
C PHE A 108 -36.30 -2.91 18.97
N SER A 109 -37.39 -2.88 19.74
CA SER A 109 -38.64 -2.29 19.25
C SER A 109 -38.53 -0.78 19.16
N ASN A 110 -39.05 -0.19 18.08
CA ASN A 110 -38.89 1.23 17.72
C ASN A 110 -38.92 2.22 18.91
N ASP A 111 -37.90 3.10 18.89
CA ASP A 111 -37.71 4.43 19.49
C ASP A 111 -37.57 4.60 21.00
N THR A 112 -37.91 3.62 21.83
CA THR A 112 -37.69 3.75 23.28
C THR A 112 -36.70 2.76 23.85
N ALA A 113 -36.44 1.64 23.18
CA ALA A 113 -35.65 0.57 23.73
C ALA A 113 -34.15 0.91 23.68
N ASN A 114 -33.53 1.06 24.85
CA ASN A 114 -32.20 1.66 25.00
C ASN A 114 -32.01 2.96 24.20
N LEU A 115 -33.09 3.73 23.96
CA LEU A 115 -33.10 4.96 23.14
C LEU A 115 -32.44 4.78 21.75
N ASN A 116 -32.59 3.61 21.11
CA ASN A 116 -31.90 3.27 19.85
C ASN A 116 -30.38 3.49 19.95
N LYS A 117 -29.75 3.09 21.07
CA LYS A 117 -28.31 3.20 21.30
C LYS A 117 -27.52 2.72 20.09
N GLN A 118 -26.77 3.64 19.49
CA GLN A 118 -25.89 3.32 18.37
C GLN A 118 -24.72 2.47 18.88
N GLY A 119 -24.39 1.41 18.13
CA GLY A 119 -23.21 0.59 18.42
C GLY A 119 -21.92 1.34 18.16
N ALA A 120 -20.81 0.79 18.67
CA ALA A 120 -19.49 1.28 18.34
C ALA A 120 -19.18 1.02 16.86
N VAL A 121 -18.56 1.99 16.21
CA VAL A 121 -18.28 1.92 14.77
C VAL A 121 -16.81 1.55 14.59
N PHE A 122 -16.55 0.48 13.86
CA PHE A 122 -15.19 0.17 13.43
C PHE A 122 -14.70 1.23 12.44
N THR A 123 -13.46 1.69 12.60
CA THR A 123 -12.81 2.65 11.67
C THR A 123 -11.51 2.12 11.07
N GLY A 124 -10.94 1.04 11.59
CA GLY A 124 -9.65 0.53 11.13
C GLY A 124 -9.40 -0.91 11.61
N LYS A 125 -8.70 -1.69 10.79
CA LYS A 125 -8.15 -3.00 11.19
C LYS A 125 -6.74 -3.18 10.65
N ILE A 126 -5.82 -3.63 11.49
CA ILE A 126 -4.41 -3.83 11.16
C ILE A 126 -4.06 -5.29 11.50
N PRO A 127 -4.03 -6.19 10.50
CA PRO A 127 -3.55 -7.56 10.69
C PRO A 127 -2.03 -7.59 10.75
N THR A 128 -1.47 -8.43 11.61
CA THR A 128 -0.05 -8.78 11.68
C THR A 128 0.11 -10.30 11.84
N PRO A 129 1.30 -10.88 11.61
CA PRO A 129 1.51 -12.32 11.81
C PRO A 129 1.20 -12.83 13.23
N THR A 130 1.11 -11.94 14.22
CA THR A 130 0.96 -12.26 15.64
C THR A 130 -0.28 -11.64 16.29
N SER A 131 -1.01 -10.74 15.62
CA SER A 131 -2.17 -10.06 16.19
C SER A 131 -3.06 -9.39 15.14
N LEU A 132 -4.30 -9.12 15.52
CA LEU A 132 -5.23 -8.27 14.78
C LEU A 132 -5.64 -7.10 15.66
N THR A 133 -5.32 -5.88 15.23
CA THR A 133 -5.69 -4.66 15.94
C THR A 133 -6.90 -4.02 15.28
N PHE A 134 -8.00 -3.87 16.02
CA PHE A 134 -9.14 -3.04 15.63
C PHE A 134 -9.05 -1.65 16.23
N SER A 135 -9.58 -0.68 15.51
CA SER A 135 -9.81 0.68 15.98
C SER A 135 -11.21 1.13 15.58
N GLY A 136 -11.77 2.05 16.35
CA GLY A 136 -13.08 2.59 16.08
C GLY A 136 -13.43 3.81 16.91
N ILE A 137 -14.65 4.30 16.67
CA ILE A 137 -15.25 5.41 17.41
C ILE A 137 -16.45 4.91 18.22
N GLY A 138 -16.75 5.61 19.31
CA GLY A 138 -17.87 5.32 20.19
C GLY A 138 -18.11 6.45 21.16
N ILE A 139 -19.09 6.29 22.04
CA ILE A 139 -19.36 7.27 23.10
C ILE A 139 -18.40 7.01 24.26
N THR A 140 -17.71 8.05 24.74
CA THR A 140 -16.74 7.94 25.84
C THR A 140 -17.36 7.25 27.05
N ASN A 141 -16.61 6.33 27.66
CA ASN A 141 -16.99 5.45 28.76
C ASN A 141 -17.95 4.29 28.42
N ASP A 142 -18.41 4.15 27.17
CA ASP A 142 -19.08 2.92 26.77
C ASP A 142 -18.11 1.73 26.82
N VAL A 143 -18.62 0.55 27.13
CA VAL A 143 -17.92 -0.74 26.99
C VAL A 143 -18.29 -1.35 25.65
N VAL A 144 -17.28 -1.56 24.81
CA VAL A 144 -17.41 -2.21 23.50
C VAL A 144 -17.06 -3.68 23.64
N GLU A 145 -17.98 -4.59 23.34
CA GLU A 145 -17.75 -6.04 23.34
C GLU A 145 -17.57 -6.56 21.91
N PHE A 146 -16.60 -7.46 21.69
CA PHE A 146 -16.27 -8.02 20.38
C PHE A 146 -16.66 -9.49 20.28
N PHE A 147 -17.17 -9.87 19.10
CA PHE A 147 -17.59 -11.24 18.81
C PHE A 147 -17.12 -11.69 17.44
N VAL A 148 -16.80 -12.97 17.30
CA VAL A 148 -16.64 -13.64 15.99
C VAL A 148 -18.02 -13.85 15.36
N SER A 149 -18.14 -13.68 14.05
CA SER A 149 -19.38 -13.72 13.27
C SER A 149 -19.24 -14.59 12.00
N SER A 150 -20.35 -15.04 11.40
CA SER A 150 -20.38 -15.92 10.22
C SER A 150 -20.44 -15.22 8.86
N SER A 151 -20.35 -13.88 8.80
CA SER A 151 -20.48 -12.96 7.63
C SER A 151 -21.78 -12.17 7.61
N ILE A 152 -22.86 -12.75 8.14
CA ILE A 152 -24.13 -12.04 8.25
C ILE A 152 -24.00 -11.08 9.45
N PRO A 153 -24.10 -9.75 9.22
CA PRO A 153 -24.16 -8.81 10.33
C PRO A 153 -25.31 -9.23 11.24
N GLN A 154 -25.06 -9.23 12.55
CA GLN A 154 -25.97 -9.76 13.59
C GLN A 154 -25.90 -11.26 13.92
N THR A 155 -24.72 -11.88 13.77
CA THR A 155 -24.38 -13.15 14.43
C THR A 155 -23.25 -12.94 15.43
N ALA A 156 -23.26 -13.64 16.56
CA ALA A 156 -22.22 -13.54 17.59
C ALA A 156 -21.85 -14.94 18.07
N LEU A 157 -20.92 -15.59 17.38
CA LEU A 157 -20.61 -17.01 17.57
C LEU A 157 -19.69 -17.24 18.77
N LYS A 158 -18.78 -16.32 19.04
CA LYS A 158 -17.80 -16.41 20.12
C LYS A 158 -17.51 -15.03 20.67
N TYR A 159 -17.54 -14.87 21.99
CA TYR A 159 -17.04 -13.67 22.65
C TYR A 159 -15.51 -13.65 22.61
N VAL A 160 -14.94 -12.50 22.26
CA VAL A 160 -13.49 -12.30 22.12
C VAL A 160 -12.93 -11.49 23.29
N GLY A 161 -13.63 -10.43 23.68
CA GLY A 161 -13.18 -9.51 24.72
C GLY A 161 -13.91 -8.17 24.64
N SER A 162 -13.45 -7.21 25.43
CA SER A 162 -14.03 -5.87 25.46
C SER A 162 -13.01 -4.78 25.69
N VAL A 163 -13.38 -3.54 25.39
CA VAL A 163 -12.59 -2.33 25.64
C VAL A 163 -13.50 -1.17 26.04
N VAL A 164 -12.99 -0.25 26.87
CA VAL A 164 -13.68 0.99 27.21
C VAL A 164 -13.32 2.08 26.19
N VAL A 165 -14.32 2.81 25.69
CA VAL A 165 -14.08 3.96 24.82
C VAL A 165 -13.45 5.10 25.61
N GLN A 166 -12.29 5.58 25.14
CA GLN A 166 -11.57 6.70 25.72
C GLN A 166 -11.51 7.86 24.72
N ASN A 167 -11.94 9.04 25.15
CA ASN A 167 -11.94 10.26 24.33
C ASN A 167 -12.63 10.07 22.96
N GLY A 168 -13.77 9.39 22.93
CA GLY A 168 -14.55 9.12 21.72
C GLY A 168 -13.99 8.03 20.78
N SER A 169 -12.87 7.40 21.15
CA SER A 169 -12.20 6.38 20.35
C SER A 169 -11.89 5.13 21.15
N TRP A 170 -11.70 4.01 20.46
CA TRP A 170 -11.29 2.75 21.09
C TRP A 170 -10.33 1.98 20.20
N LYS A 171 -9.51 1.15 20.84
CA LYS A 171 -8.55 0.26 20.19
C LYS A 171 -8.54 -1.09 20.90
N PHE A 172 -8.70 -2.17 20.15
CA PHE A 172 -8.78 -3.53 20.69
C PHE A 172 -7.81 -4.44 19.95
N VAL A 173 -7.03 -5.25 20.67
CA VAL A 173 -6.00 -6.12 20.09
C VAL A 173 -6.35 -7.57 20.38
N ILE A 174 -6.45 -8.37 19.33
CA ILE A 174 -6.67 -9.82 19.39
C ILE A 174 -5.34 -10.50 19.06
N PRO A 175 -4.67 -11.16 20.01
CA PRO A 175 -3.47 -11.93 19.70
C PRO A 175 -3.79 -13.14 18.81
N LYS A 176 -2.81 -13.60 18.03
CA LYS A 176 -2.92 -14.85 17.26
C LYS A 176 -3.29 -16.00 18.18
N GLY A 177 -4.27 -16.78 17.77
CA GLY A 177 -4.80 -17.91 18.53
C GLY A 177 -6.21 -18.27 18.08
N ILE A 178 -7.01 -18.81 19.01
CA ILE A 178 -8.35 -19.37 18.70
C ILE A 178 -9.37 -18.34 18.18
N TYR A 179 -9.09 -17.04 18.34
CA TYR A 179 -9.93 -15.94 17.88
C TYR A 179 -9.36 -15.18 16.70
N TYR A 180 -8.11 -15.45 16.31
CA TYR A 180 -7.45 -14.82 15.17
C TYR A 180 -6.40 -15.76 14.59
N ASP A 181 -6.64 -16.20 13.35
CA ASP A 181 -5.65 -16.89 12.53
C ASP A 181 -5.38 -16.03 11.29
N PRO A 182 -4.13 -15.55 11.05
CA PRO A 182 -3.82 -14.78 9.85
C PRO A 182 -4.04 -15.55 8.54
N ALA A 183 -4.14 -16.89 8.58
CA ALA A 183 -4.45 -17.70 7.40
C ALA A 183 -5.96 -17.79 7.11
N ILE A 184 -6.82 -17.31 8.01
CA ILE A 184 -8.28 -17.42 7.89
C ILE A 184 -8.91 -16.04 8.06
N GLU A 185 -9.73 -15.63 7.09
CA GLU A 185 -10.50 -14.39 7.20
C GLU A 185 -11.57 -14.54 8.29
N ASN A 186 -11.33 -13.94 9.45
CA ASN A 186 -12.27 -13.90 10.56
C ASN A 186 -13.12 -12.64 10.49
N ILE A 187 -14.41 -12.79 10.80
CA ILE A 187 -15.39 -11.72 10.77
C ILE A 187 -15.75 -11.36 12.19
N TYR A 188 -15.78 -10.08 12.50
CA TYR A 188 -16.07 -9.56 13.83
C TYR A 188 -17.22 -8.57 13.80
N VAL A 189 -17.99 -8.54 14.87
CA VAL A 189 -19.02 -7.56 15.16
C VAL A 189 -18.85 -7.07 16.59
N ASN A 190 -19.43 -5.94 16.94
CA ASN A 190 -19.37 -5.42 18.30
C ASN A 190 -20.73 -4.94 18.81
N THR A 191 -20.86 -4.80 20.13
CA THR A 191 -21.90 -4.00 20.79
C THR A 191 -21.24 -2.86 21.57
N ALA A 192 -22.00 -1.84 21.95
CA ALA A 192 -21.60 -0.81 22.90
C ALA A 192 -22.61 -0.73 24.04
N THR A 193 -22.15 -0.76 25.30
CA THR A 193 -22.98 -0.63 26.49
C THR A 193 -22.57 0.61 27.27
N ASP A 194 -23.53 1.49 27.56
CA ASP A 194 -23.26 2.68 28.38
C ASP A 194 -23.14 2.35 29.88
N ASN A 195 -22.78 3.36 30.67
CA ASN A 195 -22.64 3.25 32.12
C ASN A 195 -23.96 3.14 32.89
N VAL A 196 -25.11 3.33 32.23
CA VAL A 196 -26.45 3.20 32.82
C VAL A 196 -27.18 1.91 32.40
N GLY A 197 -26.51 1.06 31.62
CA GLY A 197 -26.95 -0.27 31.25
C GLY A 197 -27.76 -0.35 29.95
N GLY A 198 -27.53 0.55 29.01
CA GLY A 198 -28.09 0.50 27.64
C GLY A 198 -27.09 -0.10 26.65
N THR A 199 -27.34 -1.33 26.20
CA THR A 199 -26.57 -1.97 25.13
C THR A 199 -27.15 -1.69 23.74
N SER A 200 -26.30 -1.46 22.75
CA SER A 200 -26.66 -1.31 21.33
C SER A 200 -27.03 -2.62 20.65
N MET A 201 -27.46 -2.54 19.39
CA MET A 201 -27.47 -3.71 18.49
C MET A 201 -26.03 -4.13 18.18
N LEU A 202 -25.87 -5.32 17.58
CA LEU A 202 -24.61 -5.68 16.94
C LEU A 202 -24.33 -4.73 15.77
N SER A 203 -23.08 -4.30 15.66
CA SER A 203 -22.55 -3.49 14.57
C SER A 203 -22.63 -4.23 13.23
N ASN A 204 -22.31 -3.50 12.16
CA ASN A 204 -21.91 -4.11 10.89
C ASN A 204 -20.66 -4.98 11.08
N ASN A 205 -20.46 -5.91 10.15
CA ASN A 205 -19.33 -6.83 10.19
C ASN A 205 -18.00 -6.10 9.90
N SER A 206 -16.89 -6.63 10.41
CA SER A 206 -15.53 -6.10 10.24
C SER A 206 -14.95 -6.32 8.84
N ASN A 207 -15.62 -7.11 8.00
CA ASN A 207 -15.16 -7.41 6.64
C ASN A 207 -15.51 -6.30 5.66
N ASN A 208 -16.53 -5.51 5.97
CA ASN A 208 -16.79 -4.22 5.30
C ASN A 208 -15.65 -3.20 5.53
N LEU A 209 -14.64 -3.57 6.31
CA LEU A 209 -13.46 -2.78 6.62
C LEU A 209 -12.26 -3.31 5.86
N HIS A 210 -12.29 -3.16 4.55
CA HIS A 210 -11.16 -3.41 3.67
C HIS A 210 -11.14 -2.33 2.59
N LEU A 211 -10.21 -1.38 2.68
CA LEU A 211 -9.38 -1.11 1.49
C LEU A 211 -8.15 -2.00 1.59
N LEU A 212 -7.97 -2.84 0.58
CA LEU A 212 -6.67 -3.40 0.28
C LEU A 212 -5.91 -2.42 -0.59
N LEU A 213 -5.42 -1.31 -0.06
CA LEU A 213 -4.29 -0.60 -0.67
C LEU A 213 -3.44 0.09 0.41
N PRO A 214 -2.61 -0.63 1.18
CA PRO A 214 -1.47 -0.01 1.85
C PRO A 214 -0.59 0.72 0.81
N LYS A 215 0.34 1.55 1.27
CA LYS A 215 1.31 2.28 0.42
C LYS A 215 1.68 1.53 -0.87
N VAL A 216 1.27 2.07 -2.00
CA VAL A 216 1.51 1.48 -3.33
C VAL A 216 2.65 2.22 -3.99
N ASN A 217 3.71 1.49 -4.35
CA ASN A 217 4.80 2.03 -5.14
C ASN A 217 4.62 1.61 -6.59
N LEU A 218 4.59 2.59 -7.49
CA LEU A 218 4.35 2.39 -8.92
C LEU A 218 5.48 2.99 -9.76
N CYS A 219 5.69 2.46 -10.96
CA CYS A 219 6.60 3.08 -11.91
C CYS A 219 5.95 4.25 -12.62
N TYR A 220 6.78 5.17 -13.09
CA TYR A 220 6.30 6.37 -13.77
C TYR A 220 5.42 5.99 -14.97
N GLY A 221 4.17 6.46 -14.97
CA GLY A 221 3.19 6.16 -16.01
C GLY A 221 2.28 4.97 -15.72
N ASP A 222 2.57 4.16 -14.71
CA ASP A 222 1.70 3.07 -14.27
C ASP A 222 0.41 3.59 -13.62
N SER A 223 -0.54 2.67 -13.45
CA SER A 223 -1.76 2.93 -12.70
C SER A 223 -2.07 1.78 -11.75
N VAL A 224 -2.65 2.09 -10.61
CA VAL A 224 -3.25 1.10 -9.71
C VAL A 224 -4.78 1.20 -9.78
N GLN A 225 -5.44 0.05 -9.84
CA GLN A 225 -6.89 -0.01 -9.66
C GLN A 225 -7.18 -0.06 -8.17
N ALA A 226 -8.02 0.84 -7.68
CA ALA A 226 -8.57 0.75 -6.34
C ALA A 226 -9.52 -0.44 -6.25
N ASP A 227 -9.42 -1.19 -5.15
CA ASP A 227 -10.29 -2.32 -4.86
C ASP A 227 -11.08 -2.04 -3.58
N ALA A 228 -12.30 -1.55 -3.77
CA ALA A 228 -13.27 -1.37 -2.70
C ALA A 228 -14.36 -2.44 -2.80
N LEU A 229 -14.68 -3.10 -1.70
CA LEU A 229 -15.48 -4.34 -1.72
C LEU A 229 -16.98 -4.16 -1.40
N ILE A 230 -17.45 -2.95 -1.10
CA ILE A 230 -18.82 -2.73 -0.58
C ILE A 230 -19.86 -2.61 -1.71
N ASP A 231 -20.61 -3.67 -1.99
CA ASP A 231 -21.69 -3.59 -2.98
C ASP A 231 -22.84 -2.67 -2.54
N ASN A 232 -23.50 -2.02 -3.51
CA ASN A 232 -24.66 -1.14 -3.31
C ASN A 232 -24.41 0.04 -2.35
N ALA A 233 -23.23 0.66 -2.43
CA ALA A 233 -22.88 1.86 -1.68
C ALA A 233 -22.50 3.03 -2.60
N ALA A 234 -22.61 4.25 -2.07
CA ALA A 234 -22.09 5.45 -2.70
C ALA A 234 -20.63 5.65 -2.32
N TYR A 235 -19.79 5.93 -3.32
CA TYR A 235 -18.35 6.07 -3.17
C TYR A 235 -17.92 7.51 -3.39
N THR A 236 -16.97 8.00 -2.59
CA THR A 236 -16.32 9.29 -2.78
C THR A 236 -14.83 9.15 -2.51
N TRP A 237 -14.05 9.16 -3.58
CA TRP A 237 -12.59 9.21 -3.52
C TRP A 237 -12.14 10.66 -3.52
N LYS A 238 -11.26 11.01 -2.58
CA LYS A 238 -10.62 12.32 -2.49
C LYS A 238 -9.12 12.19 -2.60
N LYS A 239 -8.46 13.12 -3.28
CA LYS A 239 -7.01 13.30 -3.24
C LYS A 239 -6.74 14.64 -2.57
N ASP A 240 -5.97 14.64 -1.49
CA ASP A 240 -5.63 15.85 -0.72
C ASP A 240 -6.89 16.69 -0.35
N GLY A 241 -7.99 16.00 -0.02
CA GLY A 241 -9.28 16.60 0.35
C GLY A 241 -10.23 16.94 -0.81
N VAL A 242 -9.78 16.87 -2.07
CA VAL A 242 -10.58 17.19 -3.27
C VAL A 242 -11.15 15.93 -3.88
N VAL A 243 -12.45 15.89 -4.20
CA VAL A 243 -13.09 14.72 -4.83
C VAL A 243 -12.52 14.47 -6.22
N VAL A 244 -12.03 13.24 -6.46
CA VAL A 244 -11.42 12.79 -7.72
C VAL A 244 -12.18 11.68 -8.43
N SER A 245 -13.03 10.93 -7.72
CA SER A 245 -13.87 9.89 -8.32
C SER A 245 -15.03 9.50 -7.40
N THR A 246 -16.12 9.01 -8.00
CA THR A 246 -17.25 8.38 -7.29
C THR A 246 -17.52 6.95 -7.75
N ILE A 247 -16.62 6.40 -8.57
CA ILE A 247 -16.68 5.01 -9.04
C ILE A 247 -16.20 4.10 -7.90
N LYS A 248 -16.76 2.89 -7.80
CA LYS A 248 -16.33 1.86 -6.83
C LYS A 248 -14.82 1.57 -6.92
N ASN A 249 -14.34 1.21 -8.11
CA ASN A 249 -12.96 0.78 -8.36
C ASN A 249 -12.25 1.61 -9.45
N PRO A 250 -11.91 2.90 -9.20
CA PRO A 250 -11.20 3.75 -10.16
C PRO A 250 -9.75 3.36 -10.36
N TYR A 251 -9.14 3.83 -11.46
CA TYR A 251 -7.69 3.77 -11.67
C TYR A 251 -7.04 5.09 -11.27
N PHE A 252 -5.96 5.01 -10.47
CA PHE A 252 -5.17 6.17 -10.07
C PHE A 252 -3.79 6.16 -10.73
N LYS A 253 -3.36 7.33 -11.21
CA LYS A 253 -2.12 7.55 -11.99
C LYS A 253 -1.20 8.62 -11.40
N ALA A 254 -1.54 9.20 -10.26
CA ALA A 254 -0.82 10.32 -9.67
C ALA A 254 -0.40 10.01 -8.24
N ALA A 255 0.81 10.43 -7.86
CA ALA A 255 1.28 10.31 -6.48
C ALA A 255 0.36 11.12 -5.56
N GLY A 256 0.22 10.67 -4.32
CA GLY A 256 -0.43 11.43 -3.26
C GLY A 256 -1.23 10.55 -2.29
N ASN A 257 -1.87 11.23 -1.35
CA ASN A 257 -2.73 10.61 -0.36
C ASN A 257 -4.17 10.64 -0.86
N TYR A 258 -4.75 9.46 -0.99
CA TYR A 258 -6.14 9.29 -1.37
C TYR A 258 -6.95 8.86 -0.14
N THR A 259 -8.14 9.42 -0.01
CA THR A 259 -9.12 9.08 1.03
C THR A 259 -10.35 8.53 0.35
N LEU A 260 -10.82 7.36 0.76
CA LEU A 260 -12.14 6.85 0.39
C LEU A 260 -13.14 7.20 1.48
N GLU A 261 -14.30 7.68 1.07
CA GLU A 261 -15.51 7.73 1.89
C GLU A 261 -16.57 6.87 1.22
N VAL A 262 -17.17 5.93 1.96
CA VAL A 262 -18.26 5.09 1.47
C VAL A 262 -19.49 5.30 2.34
N ILE A 263 -20.65 5.51 1.70
CA ILE A 263 -21.95 5.59 2.35
C ILE A 263 -22.80 4.42 1.85
N ASP A 264 -23.17 3.50 2.74
CA ASP A 264 -24.02 2.36 2.37
C ASP A 264 -25.50 2.77 2.20
N ALA A 265 -26.33 1.83 1.74
CA ALA A 265 -27.78 2.03 1.58
C ALA A 265 -28.54 2.36 2.90
N PHE A 266 -27.89 2.20 4.05
CA PHE A 266 -28.42 2.50 5.38
C PHE A 266 -27.89 3.82 5.95
N SER A 267 -27.24 4.65 5.13
CA SER A 267 -26.66 5.95 5.50
C SER A 267 -25.48 5.86 6.49
N ASN A 268 -24.82 4.70 6.60
CA ASN A 268 -23.60 4.58 7.40
C ASN A 268 -22.39 5.02 6.59
N SER A 269 -21.54 5.88 7.16
CA SER A 269 -20.30 6.32 6.53
C SER A 269 -19.07 5.61 7.09
N ILE A 270 -18.21 5.10 6.22
CA ILE A 270 -16.85 4.67 6.57
C ILE A 270 -15.81 5.49 5.80
N ARG A 271 -14.60 5.61 6.35
CA ARG A 271 -13.47 6.30 5.73
C ARG A 271 -12.20 5.45 5.81
N ASP A 272 -11.41 5.45 4.74
CA ASP A 272 -10.08 4.84 4.70
C ASP A 272 -9.10 5.66 3.84
N THR A 273 -7.80 5.35 3.90
CA THR A 273 -6.74 6.08 3.19
C THR A 273 -5.74 5.16 2.49
N MET A 274 -5.24 5.57 1.32
CA MET A 274 -4.08 4.96 0.66
C MET A 274 -3.03 6.03 0.28
N GLU A 275 -1.76 5.62 0.23
CA GLU A 275 -0.66 6.45 -0.29
C GLU A 275 -0.17 5.84 -1.61
N ILE A 276 -0.09 6.64 -2.67
CA ILE A 276 0.54 6.25 -3.93
C ILE A 276 1.85 7.02 -4.09
N VAL A 277 2.95 6.30 -4.32
CA VAL A 277 4.29 6.86 -4.51
C VAL A 277 4.84 6.47 -5.88
N PHE A 278 5.39 7.46 -6.58
CA PHE A 278 6.13 7.30 -7.81
C PHE A 278 7.58 7.76 -7.62
N PRO A 279 8.57 7.17 -8.32
CA PRO A 279 9.87 7.81 -8.48
C PRO A 279 9.71 9.15 -9.22
N LEU A 280 10.53 10.14 -8.86
CA LEU A 280 10.47 11.50 -9.42
C LEU A 280 10.65 11.55 -10.95
N HIS A 281 11.34 10.56 -11.52
CA HIS A 281 11.68 10.49 -12.94
C HIS A 281 11.50 9.06 -13.46
N PRO A 282 11.11 8.89 -14.74
CA PRO A 282 11.08 7.58 -15.36
C PRO A 282 12.49 6.98 -15.43
N LEU A 283 12.59 5.68 -15.15
CA LEU A 283 13.82 4.92 -15.32
C LEU A 283 13.90 4.36 -16.76
N LYS A 284 14.97 4.70 -17.45
CA LYS A 284 15.38 4.25 -18.78
C LYS A 284 16.81 3.73 -18.66
N ALA A 285 16.96 2.41 -18.77
CA ALA A 285 18.28 1.81 -18.86
C ALA A 285 18.93 2.17 -20.20
N ASP A 286 20.20 2.54 -20.16
CA ASP A 286 20.97 2.86 -21.37
C ASP A 286 22.47 2.67 -21.11
N PHE A 287 23.25 2.29 -22.12
CA PHE A 287 24.70 2.19 -21.98
C PHE A 287 25.46 2.48 -23.29
N LEU A 288 26.72 2.91 -23.14
CA LEU A 288 27.65 3.11 -24.23
C LEU A 288 28.61 1.93 -24.36
N MET A 289 28.73 1.38 -25.57
CA MET A 289 29.68 0.34 -25.95
C MET A 289 30.01 0.46 -27.45
N ALA A 290 31.21 0.05 -27.85
CA ALA A 290 31.55 -0.06 -29.27
C ALA A 290 30.72 -1.16 -29.96
N SER A 291 30.38 -0.96 -31.23
CA SER A 291 29.62 -1.94 -32.04
C SER A 291 30.49 -3.01 -32.69
N VAL A 292 31.81 -2.82 -32.71
CA VAL A 292 32.79 -3.77 -33.27
C VAL A 292 34.08 -3.73 -32.45
N ALA A 293 34.67 -4.90 -32.18
CA ALA A 293 35.99 -5.05 -31.56
C ALA A 293 36.73 -6.28 -32.09
N GLY A 294 38.02 -6.38 -31.83
CA GLY A 294 38.83 -7.56 -32.09
C GLY A 294 38.79 -8.56 -30.93
N VAL A 295 39.04 -9.85 -31.20
CA VAL A 295 39.11 -10.90 -30.15
C VAL A 295 40.27 -10.68 -29.17
N GLU A 296 41.29 -9.92 -29.58
CA GLU A 296 42.44 -9.57 -28.73
C GLU A 296 42.24 -8.26 -27.95
N ASP A 297 41.14 -7.54 -28.21
CA ASP A 297 40.86 -6.24 -27.60
C ASP A 297 40.04 -6.36 -26.30
N LYS A 298 40.18 -5.37 -25.42
CA LYS A 298 39.26 -5.12 -24.31
C LYS A 298 38.27 -4.03 -24.70
N THR A 299 36.97 -4.27 -24.57
CA THR A 299 35.94 -3.26 -24.86
C THR A 299 35.49 -2.57 -23.58
N VAL A 300 35.26 -1.26 -23.64
CA VAL A 300 34.71 -0.49 -22.52
C VAL A 300 33.18 -0.42 -22.62
N ALA A 301 32.50 -0.68 -21.50
CA ALA A 301 31.08 -0.34 -21.32
C ALA A 301 30.89 0.68 -20.21
N VAL A 302 30.00 1.64 -20.44
CA VAL A 302 29.65 2.70 -19.48
C VAL A 302 28.13 2.79 -19.35
N ASP A 303 27.62 2.69 -18.13
CA ASP A 303 26.21 2.95 -17.81
C ASP A 303 25.89 4.44 -17.98
N ILE A 304 24.88 4.74 -18.78
CA ILE A 304 24.35 6.09 -19.00
C ILE A 304 22.83 6.15 -18.77
N SER A 305 22.32 5.27 -17.91
CA SER A 305 20.90 5.16 -17.57
C SER A 305 20.36 6.47 -16.94
N PHE A 306 19.09 6.77 -17.21
CA PHE A 306 18.39 7.93 -16.66
C PHE A 306 16.98 7.56 -16.20
N ALA A 307 16.50 7.96 -15.03
CA ALA A 307 17.24 8.57 -13.92
C ALA A 307 18.33 7.65 -13.36
N LYS A 308 19.28 8.23 -12.60
CA LYS A 308 20.39 7.47 -12.00
C LYS A 308 19.82 6.29 -11.20
N PRO A 309 20.15 5.04 -11.56
CA PRO A 309 19.63 3.88 -10.86
C PRO A 309 20.28 3.71 -9.48
N ASP A 310 19.57 3.05 -8.57
CA ASP A 310 20.09 2.60 -7.28
C ASP A 310 21.10 1.47 -7.46
N SER A 311 20.85 0.62 -8.45
CA SER A 311 21.74 -0.49 -8.82
C SER A 311 21.56 -0.91 -10.27
N VAL A 312 22.59 -1.56 -10.82
CA VAL A 312 22.57 -2.15 -12.16
C VAL A 312 23.07 -3.59 -12.12
N SER A 313 22.56 -4.39 -13.05
CA SER A 313 22.94 -5.77 -13.28
C SER A 313 23.23 -5.96 -14.76
N TRP A 314 24.39 -6.54 -15.06
CA TRP A 314 24.85 -6.73 -16.42
C TRP A 314 24.81 -8.21 -16.81
N ASN A 315 24.42 -8.48 -18.04
CA ASN A 315 24.57 -9.78 -18.69
C ASN A 315 25.53 -9.61 -19.87
N TRP A 316 26.71 -10.21 -19.74
CA TRP A 316 27.78 -10.14 -20.73
C TRP A 316 27.78 -11.32 -21.72
N GLY A 317 26.77 -12.20 -21.67
CA GLY A 317 26.78 -13.47 -22.40
C GLY A 317 27.93 -14.38 -21.93
N SER A 318 28.75 -14.85 -22.89
CA SER A 318 29.98 -15.62 -22.61
C SER A 318 31.23 -14.74 -22.47
N ALA A 319 31.10 -13.41 -22.52
CA ALA A 319 32.22 -12.49 -22.31
C ALA A 319 32.59 -12.37 -20.83
N VAL A 320 33.84 -12.00 -20.57
CA VAL A 320 34.36 -11.76 -19.22
C VAL A 320 34.49 -10.25 -19.01
N ALA A 321 33.91 -9.73 -17.92
CA ALA A 321 33.97 -8.32 -17.57
C ALA A 321 34.70 -8.10 -16.24
N LEU A 322 35.51 -7.05 -16.18
CA LEU A 322 36.21 -6.58 -14.99
C LEU A 322 35.80 -5.13 -14.71
N TRP A 323 35.43 -4.84 -13.46
CA TRP A 323 35.17 -3.47 -13.02
C TRP A 323 36.50 -2.73 -12.80
N ASP A 324 36.61 -1.53 -13.37
CA ASP A 324 37.77 -0.65 -13.28
C ASP A 324 37.30 0.80 -13.12
N GLN A 325 37.40 1.36 -11.90
CA GLN A 325 37.20 2.79 -11.60
C GLN A 325 36.09 3.47 -12.43
N ASP A 326 34.86 2.96 -12.36
CA ASP A 326 33.63 3.48 -12.99
C ASP A 326 33.29 2.99 -14.40
N LYS A 327 34.04 2.03 -14.94
CA LYS A 327 33.75 1.36 -16.22
C LYS A 327 33.91 -0.15 -16.12
N TYR A 328 33.32 -0.86 -17.07
CA TYR A 328 33.58 -2.29 -17.28
C TYR A 328 34.52 -2.49 -18.46
N LEU A 329 35.61 -3.23 -18.24
CA LEU A 329 36.50 -3.73 -19.28
C LEU A 329 36.10 -5.16 -19.63
N ILE A 330 35.76 -5.40 -20.89
CA ILE A 330 35.13 -6.64 -21.36
C ILE A 330 36.04 -7.32 -22.37
N THR A 331 36.24 -8.61 -22.21
CA THR A 331 37.00 -9.46 -23.13
C THR A 331 36.12 -10.55 -23.70
N PHE A 332 36.23 -10.77 -25.01
CA PHE A 332 35.41 -11.72 -25.75
C PHE A 332 36.25 -12.94 -26.16
N PRO A 333 35.84 -14.16 -25.79
CA PRO A 333 36.68 -15.34 -25.97
C PRO A 333 36.78 -15.85 -27.42
N SER A 334 35.82 -15.48 -28.28
CA SER A 334 35.77 -15.92 -29.66
C SER A 334 35.11 -14.88 -30.57
N VAL A 335 35.41 -14.97 -31.87
CA VAL A 335 34.73 -14.18 -32.90
C VAL A 335 33.24 -14.51 -32.96
N GLY A 336 32.42 -13.53 -33.33
CA GLY A 336 30.97 -13.68 -33.37
C GLY A 336 30.24 -12.43 -32.92
N ILE A 337 28.92 -12.52 -32.80
CA ILE A 337 28.08 -11.43 -32.30
C ILE A 337 27.70 -11.74 -30.86
N TYR A 338 27.91 -10.77 -29.97
CA TYR A 338 27.55 -10.87 -28.56
C TYR A 338 26.49 -9.83 -28.26
N THR A 339 25.41 -10.25 -27.60
CA THR A 339 24.37 -9.36 -27.10
C THR A 339 24.64 -9.07 -25.63
N ILE A 340 24.92 -7.81 -25.31
CA ILE A 340 25.16 -7.34 -23.96
C ILE A 340 23.88 -6.69 -23.45
N LYS A 341 23.45 -7.06 -22.23
CA LYS A 341 22.24 -6.52 -21.61
C LYS A 341 22.55 -5.80 -20.31
N LEU A 342 21.90 -4.66 -20.13
CA LEU A 342 21.90 -3.91 -18.89
C LEU A 342 20.49 -3.93 -18.30
N LEU A 343 20.37 -4.29 -17.03
CA LEU A 343 19.17 -4.19 -16.24
C LEU A 343 19.41 -3.21 -15.09
N SER A 344 18.64 -2.13 -15.06
CA SER A 344 18.79 -1.03 -14.10
C SER A 344 17.61 -1.03 -13.14
N TYR A 345 17.83 -0.66 -11.88
CA TYR A 345 16.81 -0.61 -10.83
C TYR A 345 16.75 0.76 -10.15
N LEU A 346 15.54 1.27 -9.92
CA LEU A 346 15.28 2.51 -9.17
C LEU A 346 14.04 2.29 -8.28
N GLY A 347 14.26 2.14 -6.98
CA GLY A 347 13.26 1.69 -6.04
C GLY A 347 12.66 0.34 -6.45
N TYR A 348 11.39 0.35 -6.84
CA TYR A 348 10.63 -0.83 -7.26
C TYR A 348 10.58 -0.99 -8.78
N CYS A 349 11.17 -0.05 -9.52
CA CYS A 349 11.17 -0.03 -10.97
C CYS A 349 12.40 -0.69 -11.53
N SER A 350 12.21 -1.36 -12.66
CA SER A 350 13.31 -1.88 -13.46
C SER A 350 13.15 -1.49 -14.91
N SER A 351 14.28 -1.30 -15.60
CA SER A 351 14.34 -1.02 -17.02
C SER A 351 15.51 -1.79 -17.60
N SER A 352 15.40 -2.25 -18.84
CA SER A 352 16.47 -2.97 -19.50
C SER A 352 16.73 -2.43 -20.90
N THR A 353 17.99 -2.52 -21.31
CA THR A 353 18.42 -2.29 -22.69
C THR A 353 19.41 -3.38 -23.10
N GLN A 354 19.61 -3.53 -24.41
CA GLN A 354 20.62 -4.42 -24.95
C GLN A 354 21.27 -3.84 -26.20
N HIS A 355 22.56 -4.10 -26.37
CA HIS A 355 23.32 -3.73 -27.55
C HIS A 355 24.13 -4.93 -28.05
N ASP A 356 24.27 -5.03 -29.37
CA ASP A 356 25.09 -6.06 -30.01
C ASP A 356 26.48 -5.49 -30.34
N ILE A 357 27.50 -6.32 -30.13
CA ILE A 357 28.88 -6.06 -30.55
C ILE A 357 29.37 -7.21 -31.44
N THR A 358 30.00 -6.85 -32.56
CA THR A 358 30.61 -7.80 -33.49
C THR A 358 32.10 -7.96 -33.20
N ILE A 359 32.51 -9.17 -32.85
CA ILE A 359 33.89 -9.54 -32.57
C ILE A 359 34.52 -10.17 -33.80
N LYS A 360 35.60 -9.54 -34.29
CA LYS A 360 36.35 -9.95 -35.48
C LYS A 360 37.71 -10.60 -35.09
N PRO A 361 38.33 -11.38 -36.01
CA PRO A 361 39.68 -11.88 -35.79
C PRO A 361 40.71 -10.75 -35.64
N GLY A 362 41.73 -10.95 -34.79
CA GLY A 362 42.81 -9.98 -34.53
C GLY A 362 42.38 -8.81 -33.64
N SER A 363 43.24 -7.80 -33.51
CA SER A 363 42.92 -6.49 -32.91
C SER A 363 42.34 -5.53 -33.96
N MET A 364 41.43 -4.65 -33.56
CA MET A 364 40.88 -3.58 -34.41
C MET A 364 41.75 -2.33 -34.46
N GLY A 365 42.97 -2.36 -33.92
CA GLY A 365 43.99 -1.31 -34.10
C GLY A 365 44.04 -0.26 -32.98
N SER A 366 43.46 -0.52 -31.80
CA SER A 366 43.62 0.39 -30.68
C SER A 366 45.06 0.32 -30.11
N PRO A 367 45.78 1.45 -29.95
CA PRO A 367 47.18 1.46 -29.50
C PRO A 367 47.41 0.84 -28.11
N ASP A 368 46.38 0.86 -27.25
CA ASP A 368 46.40 0.30 -25.90
C ASP A 368 45.66 -1.05 -25.80
N GLY A 369 45.18 -1.60 -26.93
CA GLY A 369 44.34 -2.79 -26.96
C GLY A 369 42.97 -2.60 -26.29
N ILE A 370 42.54 -1.35 -26.05
CA ILE A 370 41.24 -1.02 -25.45
C ILE A 370 40.37 -0.29 -26.47
N VAL A 371 39.20 -0.84 -26.75
CA VAL A 371 38.18 -0.26 -27.64
C VAL A 371 37.18 0.53 -26.80
N TYR A 372 37.15 1.85 -27.00
CA TYR A 372 36.27 2.76 -26.31
C TYR A 372 35.00 3.03 -27.13
N PRO A 373 33.84 3.27 -26.48
CA PRO A 373 32.62 3.63 -27.18
C PRO A 373 32.62 5.09 -27.69
N TYR A 374 33.56 5.90 -27.21
CA TYR A 374 33.75 7.29 -27.60
C TYR A 374 35.07 7.48 -28.36
N THR A 375 35.06 8.42 -29.31
CA THR A 375 36.22 8.79 -30.13
C THR A 375 37.24 9.58 -29.31
N ILE A 376 36.81 10.41 -28.36
CA ILE A 376 37.71 11.22 -27.52
C ILE A 376 37.93 10.52 -26.17
N LYS A 377 39.14 9.98 -25.93
CA LYS A 377 39.53 9.35 -24.66
C LYS A 377 39.73 10.37 -23.55
N ASN A 378 40.50 11.42 -23.84
CA ASN A 378 40.88 12.45 -22.88
C ASN A 378 41.12 13.79 -23.59
N VAL A 379 40.83 14.89 -22.90
CA VAL A 379 41.21 16.24 -23.34
C VAL A 379 41.68 17.03 -22.13
N THR A 380 42.83 17.67 -22.27
CA THR A 380 43.39 18.55 -21.23
C THR A 380 43.83 19.88 -21.85
N GLY A 381 43.73 20.95 -21.06
CA GLY A 381 44.26 22.26 -21.41
C GLY A 381 45.16 22.75 -20.29
N ALA A 382 46.43 23.03 -20.58
CA ALA A 382 47.41 23.49 -19.61
C ALA A 382 48.37 24.54 -20.21
N PRO A 383 48.81 25.55 -19.43
CA PRO A 383 48.41 25.82 -18.06
C PRO A 383 46.98 26.39 -17.97
N ASN A 384 46.32 26.18 -16.83
CA ASN A 384 45.03 26.81 -16.53
C ASN A 384 45.05 27.23 -15.05
N PRO A 385 45.14 28.55 -14.72
CA PRO A 385 45.04 29.70 -15.61
C PRO A 385 46.18 29.85 -16.64
N VAL A 386 45.90 30.49 -17.78
CA VAL A 386 46.84 30.75 -18.88
C VAL A 386 47.16 32.24 -19.01
N ALA A 387 48.43 32.58 -19.27
CA ALA A 387 48.86 33.95 -19.55
C ALA A 387 48.99 34.22 -21.05
N GLU A 388 49.78 33.43 -21.77
CA GLU A 388 50.12 33.67 -23.19
C GLU A 388 49.73 32.49 -24.08
N VAL A 389 50.20 31.27 -23.79
CA VAL A 389 49.95 30.09 -24.64
C VAL A 389 49.29 28.97 -23.84
N LEU A 390 48.21 28.41 -24.39
CA LEU A 390 47.51 27.25 -23.84
C LEU A 390 47.80 26.00 -24.70
N SER A 391 48.39 24.98 -24.08
CA SER A 391 48.56 23.66 -24.70
C SER A 391 47.31 22.81 -24.51
N ILE A 392 46.64 22.50 -25.61
CA ILE A 392 45.47 21.61 -25.65
C ILE A 392 45.93 20.25 -26.16
N LYS A 393 45.77 19.21 -25.35
CA LYS A 393 46.08 17.83 -25.71
C LYS A 393 44.82 16.99 -25.74
N ALA A 394 44.63 16.25 -26.82
CA ALA A 394 43.50 15.33 -26.97
C ALA A 394 43.99 13.96 -27.39
N ASP A 395 43.61 12.93 -26.62
CA ASP A 395 43.86 11.53 -26.92
C ASP A 395 42.57 10.92 -27.48
N LEU A 396 42.67 10.23 -28.61
CA LEU A 396 41.56 9.63 -29.34
C LEU A 396 41.62 8.10 -29.32
N ALA A 397 40.44 7.48 -29.45
CA ALA A 397 40.27 6.04 -29.59
C ALA A 397 40.69 5.51 -30.95
N ASN A 398 40.52 6.33 -32.00
CA ASN A 398 40.88 6.00 -33.38
C ASN A 398 41.61 7.21 -34.01
N GLU A 399 42.37 6.98 -35.08
CA GLU A 399 42.91 8.09 -35.86
C GLU A 399 41.77 8.92 -36.48
N ASP A 400 41.61 10.13 -35.96
CA ASP A 400 40.68 11.11 -36.51
C ASP A 400 41.26 12.52 -36.37
N VAL A 401 40.61 13.49 -37.01
CA VAL A 401 40.89 14.91 -36.79
C VAL A 401 40.12 15.40 -35.56
N ILE A 402 40.66 16.39 -34.86
CA ILE A 402 39.90 17.15 -33.86
C ILE A 402 39.55 18.53 -34.41
N THR A 403 38.41 19.06 -33.98
CA THR A 403 38.02 20.46 -34.18
C THR A 403 37.89 21.16 -32.84
N LEU A 404 38.64 22.24 -32.67
CA LEU A 404 38.60 23.15 -31.54
C LEU A 404 37.64 24.30 -31.85
N TYR A 405 36.77 24.63 -30.89
CA TYR A 405 35.92 25.81 -30.92
C TYR A 405 36.15 26.58 -29.62
N VAL A 406 36.61 27.83 -29.70
CA VAL A 406 36.86 28.68 -28.52
C VAL A 406 35.77 29.72 -28.42
N TYR A 407 35.10 29.78 -27.28
CA TYR A 407 34.05 30.74 -26.97
C TYR A 407 34.58 31.77 -25.96
N SER A 408 34.26 33.04 -26.21
CA SER A 408 34.60 34.17 -25.33
C SER A 408 33.89 34.09 -23.98
N THR A 409 34.25 34.99 -23.06
CA THR A 409 33.58 35.25 -21.78
C THR A 409 32.08 35.54 -21.90
N GLN A 410 31.61 35.95 -23.07
CA GLN A 410 30.19 36.21 -23.36
C GLN A 410 29.53 35.05 -24.10
N GLY A 411 30.22 33.91 -24.25
CA GLY A 411 29.72 32.73 -24.97
C GLY A 411 29.74 32.85 -26.49
N THR A 412 30.44 33.85 -27.05
CA THR A 412 30.53 34.02 -28.51
C THR A 412 31.67 33.17 -29.08
N LEU A 413 31.43 32.42 -30.15
CA LEU A 413 32.49 31.67 -30.85
C LEU A 413 33.48 32.65 -31.50
N ILE A 414 34.75 32.58 -31.11
CA ILE A 414 35.80 33.52 -31.55
C ILE A 414 36.96 32.84 -32.27
N PHE A 415 37.08 31.51 -32.18
CA PHE A 415 38.12 30.77 -32.88
C PHE A 415 37.66 29.35 -33.19
N THR A 416 38.01 28.87 -34.39
CA THR A 416 37.79 27.49 -34.82
C THR A 416 39.04 26.96 -35.51
N TYR A 417 39.46 25.75 -35.16
CA TYR A 417 40.60 25.08 -35.81
C TYR A 417 40.38 23.58 -35.91
N THR A 418 40.57 23.01 -37.10
CA THR A 418 40.57 21.56 -37.33
C THR A 418 41.97 21.09 -37.65
N THR A 419 42.44 20.04 -36.99
CA THR A 419 43.76 19.46 -37.26
C THR A 419 43.82 18.87 -38.67
N PRO A 420 44.95 19.03 -39.38
CA PRO A 420 45.04 18.63 -40.80
C PRO A 420 45.18 17.11 -41.01
N GLU A 421 45.68 16.38 -40.03
CA GLU A 421 45.96 14.95 -40.12
C GLU A 421 45.11 14.17 -39.13
N LYS A 422 44.77 12.93 -39.47
CA LYS A 422 44.15 11.99 -38.54
C LYS A 422 45.23 11.36 -37.66
N LYS A 423 45.09 11.47 -36.33
CA LYS A 423 46.05 10.93 -35.35
C LYS A 423 45.33 10.41 -34.12
N TYR A 424 45.96 9.47 -33.41
CA TYR A 424 45.51 9.03 -32.08
C TYR A 424 45.72 10.08 -31.00
N ALA A 425 46.69 10.99 -31.18
CA ALA A 425 47.00 12.02 -30.21
C ALA A 425 47.25 13.35 -30.92
N HIS A 426 46.61 14.40 -30.43
CA HIS A 426 46.73 15.76 -30.92
C HIS A 426 47.27 16.67 -29.84
N SER A 427 48.14 17.59 -30.23
CA SER A 427 48.61 18.69 -29.38
C SER A 427 48.50 19.97 -30.19
N TYR A 428 47.85 20.98 -29.63
CA TYR A 428 47.69 22.29 -30.25
C TYR A 428 48.04 23.38 -29.25
N GLU A 429 48.92 24.29 -29.65
CA GLU A 429 49.28 25.47 -28.87
C GLU A 429 48.43 26.65 -29.33
N LEU A 430 47.50 27.07 -28.47
CA LEU A 430 46.63 28.22 -28.73
C LEU A 430 47.26 29.48 -28.14
N ASP A 431 47.59 30.45 -28.99
CA ASP A 431 48.03 31.78 -28.57
C ASP A 431 46.84 32.59 -28.05
N MET A 432 46.89 32.89 -26.76
CA MET A 432 45.89 33.63 -25.98
C MET A 432 46.32 35.07 -25.71
N THR A 433 47.47 35.55 -26.22
CA THR A 433 48.04 36.87 -25.91
C THR A 433 47.10 38.03 -26.28
N GLY A 434 46.33 37.88 -27.36
CA GLY A 434 45.34 38.87 -27.81
C GLY A 434 43.96 38.77 -27.15
N TYR A 435 43.75 37.81 -26.24
CA TYR A 435 42.46 37.54 -25.61
C TYR A 435 42.38 38.28 -24.27
N GLY A 436 41.22 38.88 -23.98
CA GLY A 436 40.97 39.57 -22.71
C GLY A 436 40.98 38.62 -21.51
N SER A 437 41.23 39.15 -20.31
CA SER A 437 41.16 38.37 -19.08
C SER A 437 39.73 37.84 -18.83
N GLY A 438 39.61 36.60 -18.38
CA GLY A 438 38.32 36.01 -18.01
C GLY A 438 38.21 34.53 -18.36
N GLU A 439 36.99 34.01 -18.25
CA GLU A 439 36.68 32.61 -18.53
C GLU A 439 36.36 32.35 -20.01
N TYR A 440 37.04 31.37 -20.59
CA TYR A 440 36.80 30.89 -21.94
C TYR A 440 36.35 29.42 -21.89
N LEU A 441 35.46 29.05 -22.79
CA LEU A 441 35.07 27.66 -23.01
C LEU A 441 35.70 27.17 -24.31
N ILE A 442 36.41 26.06 -24.25
CA ILE A 442 36.99 25.42 -25.42
C ILE A 442 36.30 24.07 -25.61
N ARG A 443 35.56 23.94 -26.71
CA ARG A 443 34.95 22.69 -27.13
C ARG A 443 35.88 21.97 -28.10
N VAL A 444 36.24 20.74 -27.76
CA VAL A 444 37.04 19.84 -28.60
C VAL A 444 36.12 18.76 -29.13
N SER A 445 36.03 18.59 -30.44
CA SER A 445 35.15 17.62 -31.10
C SER A 445 35.93 16.69 -32.03
N SER A 446 35.52 15.43 -32.10
CA SER A 446 36.00 14.41 -33.03
C SER A 446 34.83 13.50 -33.40
N GLY A 447 34.47 13.46 -34.68
CA GLY A 447 33.22 12.82 -35.13
C GLY A 447 31.97 13.44 -34.48
N GLN A 448 31.21 12.63 -33.74
CA GLN A 448 30.03 13.06 -32.98
C GLN A 448 30.34 13.30 -31.49
N ASP A 449 31.55 13.00 -31.04
CA ASP A 449 31.96 13.24 -29.65
C ASP A 449 32.47 14.65 -29.45
N GLU A 450 32.16 15.22 -28.29
CA GLU A 450 32.66 16.52 -27.85
C GLU A 450 33.06 16.51 -26.37
N ARG A 451 34.04 17.34 -26.02
CA ARG A 451 34.47 17.62 -24.66
C ARG A 451 34.65 19.12 -24.47
N LEU A 452 34.35 19.61 -23.28
CA LEU A 452 34.47 21.02 -22.93
C LEU A 452 35.60 21.22 -21.91
N LEU A 453 36.48 22.18 -22.18
CA LEU A 453 37.44 22.70 -21.24
C LEU A 453 37.02 24.10 -20.82
N ARG A 454 37.11 24.37 -19.52
CA ARG A 454 36.95 25.72 -18.95
C ARG A 454 38.34 26.27 -18.66
N ILE A 455 38.70 27.37 -19.30
CA ILE A 455 40.03 27.98 -19.21
C ILE A 455 39.91 29.39 -18.65
N ILE A 456 40.78 29.72 -17.69
CA ILE A 456 40.88 31.07 -17.13
C ILE A 456 42.06 31.78 -17.78
N LYS A 457 41.81 32.86 -18.51
CA LYS A 457 42.81 33.78 -19.05
C LYS A 457 43.12 34.87 -18.01
N LEU A 458 44.40 35.01 -17.66
CA LEU A 458 44.89 36.05 -16.75
C LEU A 458 44.87 37.44 -17.39
#